data_AF-A0A1F2SSN0-F1
#
_entry.id   AF-A0A1F2SSN0-F1
#
_cell.length_a   1.000
_cell.length_b   1.000
_cell.length_c   1.000
_cell.angle_alpha   90.00
_cell.angle_beta   90.00
_cell.angle_gamma   90.00
#
_symmetry.space_group_name_H-M   'P 1'
#
loop_
_entity.id
_entity.type
_entity.pdbx_description
1 polymer ?
#
loop_
_entity_poly.entity_id
_entity_poly.type
_entity_poly.pdbx_seq_one_letter_code
_entity_poly.pdbx_strand_id
1 'polypeptide(L)'
;LAEEKLRLADATGQPFVVVINYDSVWRDPFGGWAEKQAWDLVIADESHKLKKPGGKASLYFKRLRPHARHRLALTGTPMPHSPLDVYAQFRFLDIAPFGPSFNAFKQKYAVMGGFQNKQVTGFKNLDELEALMRTITCRVSKDVLDLPPQTHVTYHCPLSAEGQRVYRDLEEDFIAEVKGGTVTAANAMVKLLRLQQVAGGWAKTDDGQLHRVDSAKQKLLQDTLEDIGPSEPVVVFCRFHADMDAVHEVCRELGYQSLELSGRKDDLKRWQEGEGQVLAVQIGSGGIGVDLTRARYSIYYSLSFSLGEYDQALSRVHRPGQTRPVEHIHLVVRNTVDEKIMRALEKRAEIIQAILAEIKG
;
A
#
# COMPACT_ATOMS: atom_id res chain seq x y z
N LEU A 1 -12.17 29.08 -11.95
CA LEU A 1 -11.44 29.12 -10.66
C LEU A 1 -9.93 29.09 -10.84
N ALA A 2 -9.31 28.00 -11.32
CA ALA A 2 -7.84 27.92 -11.44
C ALA A 2 -7.25 29.03 -12.35
N GLU A 3 -7.87 29.29 -13.50
CA GLU A 3 -7.47 30.36 -14.42
C GLU A 3 -7.53 31.76 -13.79
N GLU A 4 -8.59 32.04 -13.03
CA GLU A 4 -8.76 33.31 -12.33
C GLU A 4 -7.71 33.50 -11.24
N LYS A 5 -7.42 32.44 -10.47
CA LYS A 5 -6.39 32.44 -9.44
C LYS A 5 -4.98 32.61 -10.03
N LEU A 6 -4.71 32.03 -11.20
CA LEU A 6 -3.46 32.23 -11.92
C LEU A 6 -3.30 33.70 -12.34
N ARG A 7 -4.32 34.31 -12.96
CA ARG A 7 -4.29 35.74 -13.33
C ARG A 7 -4.05 36.66 -12.12
N LEU A 8 -4.66 36.36 -10.98
CA LEU A 8 -4.44 37.12 -9.75
C LEU A 8 -3.01 36.97 -9.23
N ALA A 9 -2.47 35.75 -9.27
CA ALA A 9 -1.09 35.48 -8.87
C ALA A 9 -0.09 36.24 -9.75
N ASP A 10 -0.29 36.23 -11.07
CA ASP A 10 0.52 37.01 -12.03
C ASP A 10 0.45 38.52 -11.74
N ALA A 11 -0.75 39.04 -11.48
CA ALA A 11 -0.96 40.47 -11.21
C ALA A 11 -0.36 40.92 -9.85
N THR A 12 -0.26 40.02 -8.89
CA THR A 12 0.24 40.31 -7.53
C THR A 12 1.68 39.87 -7.31
N GLY A 13 2.31 39.21 -8.30
CA GLY A 13 3.65 38.65 -8.19
C GLY A 13 3.75 37.51 -7.16
N GLN A 14 2.64 36.88 -6.80
CA GLN A 14 2.61 35.78 -5.84
C GLN A 14 2.78 34.42 -6.54
N PRO A 15 3.38 33.42 -5.88
CA PRO A 15 3.43 32.06 -6.42
C PRO A 15 2.03 31.47 -6.56
N PHE A 16 1.76 30.86 -7.71
CA PHE A 16 0.54 30.09 -7.95
C PHE A 16 0.80 28.59 -7.76
N VAL A 17 0.02 27.95 -6.88
CA VAL A 17 0.16 26.52 -6.58
C VAL A 17 -1.18 25.82 -6.82
N VAL A 18 -1.11 24.70 -7.53
CA VAL A 18 -2.26 23.79 -7.71
C VAL A 18 -1.96 22.45 -7.08
N VAL A 19 -2.87 21.99 -6.23
CA VAL A 19 -2.83 20.65 -5.63
C VAL A 19 -4.00 19.85 -6.18
N ILE A 20 -3.70 18.71 -6.83
CA ILE A 20 -4.71 17.86 -7.47
C ILE A 20 -4.31 16.39 -7.40
N ASN A 21 -5.30 15.50 -7.30
CA ASN A 21 -5.08 14.06 -7.27
C ASN A 21 -4.82 13.47 -8.68
N TYR A 22 -4.21 12.28 -8.72
CA TYR A 22 -3.92 11.58 -9.98
C TYR A 22 -5.17 11.17 -10.79
N ASP A 23 -6.30 10.96 -10.13
CA ASP A 23 -7.53 10.49 -10.77
C ASP A 23 -8.29 11.59 -11.51
N SER A 24 -8.05 12.85 -11.15
CA SER A 24 -8.71 14.03 -11.72
C SER A 24 -7.80 14.88 -12.61
N VAL A 25 -6.48 14.82 -12.44
CA VAL A 25 -5.52 15.70 -13.15
C VAL A 25 -5.66 15.65 -14.68
N TRP A 26 -6.01 14.50 -15.24
CA TRP A 26 -6.15 14.32 -16.69
C TRP A 26 -7.55 14.63 -17.23
N ARG A 27 -8.52 14.94 -16.35
CA ARG A 27 -9.92 15.17 -16.72
C ARG A 27 -10.15 16.63 -17.05
N ASP A 28 -10.96 16.88 -18.08
CA ASP A 28 -11.43 18.22 -18.39
C ASP A 28 -12.44 18.72 -17.34
N PRO A 29 -12.51 20.04 -17.12
CA PRO A 29 -11.79 21.10 -17.86
C PRO A 29 -10.34 21.33 -17.40
N PHE A 30 -9.92 20.72 -16.28
CA PHE A 30 -8.61 20.99 -15.68
C PHE A 30 -7.46 20.50 -16.56
N GLY A 31 -7.54 19.26 -17.06
CA GLY A 31 -6.49 18.62 -17.83
C GLY A 31 -6.10 19.43 -19.07
N GLY A 32 -7.09 19.83 -19.88
CA GLY A 32 -6.87 20.66 -21.05
C GLY A 32 -6.44 22.11 -20.73
N TRP A 33 -6.82 22.65 -19.57
CA TRP A 33 -6.31 23.95 -19.12
C TRP A 33 -4.83 23.88 -18.70
N ALA A 34 -4.44 22.86 -17.93
CA ALA A 34 -3.09 22.69 -17.42
C ALA A 34 -2.06 22.41 -18.53
N GLU A 35 -2.44 21.73 -19.62
CA GLU A 35 -1.60 21.54 -20.82
C GLU A 35 -1.34 22.84 -21.59
N LYS A 36 -2.11 23.92 -21.33
CA LYS A 36 -1.91 25.23 -21.97
C LYS A 36 -1.03 26.18 -21.16
N GLN A 37 -0.66 25.80 -19.93
CA GLN A 37 0.15 26.65 -19.05
C GLN A 37 1.64 26.32 -19.21
N ALA A 38 2.49 27.28 -18.85
CA ALA A 38 3.92 27.06 -18.69
C ALA A 38 4.22 26.93 -17.20
N TRP A 39 4.51 25.71 -16.74
CA TRP A 39 4.80 25.41 -15.35
C TRP A 39 6.29 25.53 -15.06
N ASP A 40 6.65 26.26 -14.00
CA ASP A 40 8.03 26.27 -13.51
C ASP A 40 8.42 24.91 -12.91
N LEU A 41 7.50 24.27 -12.19
CA LEU A 41 7.73 22.99 -11.52
C LEU A 41 6.46 22.14 -11.51
N VAL A 42 6.59 20.86 -11.85
CA VAL A 42 5.55 19.85 -11.62
C VAL A 42 6.10 18.78 -10.68
N ILE A 43 5.40 18.54 -9.58
CA ILE A 43 5.76 17.55 -8.57
C ILE A 43 4.78 16.37 -8.65
N ALA A 44 5.32 15.16 -8.86
CA ALA A 44 4.61 13.90 -8.80
C ALA A 44 4.91 13.22 -7.45
N ASP A 45 4.10 13.51 -6.44
CA ASP A 45 4.20 12.85 -5.14
C ASP A 45 3.61 11.44 -5.16
N GLU A 46 4.26 10.48 -4.50
CA GLU A 46 4.00 9.05 -4.65
C GLU A 46 4.00 8.59 -6.12
N SER A 47 5.08 8.93 -6.85
CA SER A 47 5.21 8.74 -8.31
C SER A 47 5.05 7.29 -8.77
N HIS A 48 5.15 6.30 -7.88
CA HIS A 48 4.82 4.91 -8.17
C HIS A 48 3.37 4.73 -8.67
N LYS A 49 2.46 5.69 -8.43
CA LYS A 49 1.13 5.76 -9.05
C LYS A 49 1.17 5.88 -10.59
N LEU A 50 2.27 6.39 -11.16
CA LEU A 50 2.49 6.49 -12.60
C LEU A 50 2.97 5.20 -13.26
N LYS A 51 3.29 4.14 -12.50
CA LYS A 51 3.99 2.92 -12.96
C LYS A 51 3.48 2.30 -14.25
N LYS A 52 2.16 2.33 -14.50
CA LYS A 52 1.54 1.74 -15.69
C LYS A 52 1.77 2.65 -16.92
N PRO A 53 2.62 2.30 -17.90
CA PRO A 53 2.97 3.19 -19.01
C PRO A 53 1.80 3.60 -19.91
N GLY A 54 0.76 2.77 -19.97
CA GLY A 54 -0.50 3.04 -20.69
C GLY A 54 -1.62 3.59 -19.81
N GLY A 55 -1.40 3.83 -18.52
CA GLY A 55 -2.40 4.39 -17.62
C GLY A 55 -2.72 5.85 -17.97
N LYS A 56 -3.98 6.28 -17.75
CA LYS A 56 -4.43 7.64 -18.09
C LYS A 56 -3.56 8.74 -17.47
N ALA A 57 -3.29 8.63 -16.16
CA ALA A 57 -2.39 9.56 -15.47
C ALA A 57 -0.95 9.52 -16.05
N SER A 58 -0.39 8.34 -16.27
CA SER A 58 0.95 8.18 -16.87
C SER A 58 1.08 8.79 -18.26
N LEU A 59 0.05 8.66 -19.09
CA LEU A 59 -0.02 9.27 -20.41
C LEU A 59 -0.21 10.79 -20.32
N TYR A 60 -1.00 11.27 -19.35
CA TYR A 60 -1.16 12.70 -19.10
C TYR A 60 0.15 13.36 -18.68
N PHE A 61 0.87 12.79 -17.72
CA PHE A 61 2.19 13.33 -17.30
C PHE A 61 3.22 13.29 -18.44
N LYS A 62 3.12 12.33 -19.37
CA LYS A 62 3.92 12.34 -20.62
C LYS A 62 3.59 13.58 -21.47
N ARG A 63 2.31 13.96 -21.59
CA ARG A 63 1.89 15.16 -22.33
C ARG A 63 2.23 16.45 -21.59
N LEU A 64 2.15 16.46 -20.26
CA LEU A 64 2.48 17.61 -19.43
C LEU A 64 3.98 17.92 -19.39
N ARG A 65 4.85 16.91 -19.59
CA ARG A 65 6.32 17.03 -19.59
C ARG A 65 6.88 18.25 -20.33
N PRO A 66 6.56 18.51 -21.61
CA PRO A 66 7.07 19.68 -22.35
C PRO A 66 6.59 21.04 -21.79
N HIS A 67 5.52 21.04 -20.99
CA HIS A 67 4.95 22.24 -20.38
C HIS A 67 5.55 22.55 -19.00
N ALA A 68 6.49 21.73 -18.51
CA ALA A 68 7.11 21.87 -17.21
C ALA A 68 8.62 22.09 -17.34
N ARG A 69 9.13 23.23 -16.87
CA ARG A 69 10.56 23.57 -16.86
C ARG A 69 11.35 22.62 -15.95
N HIS A 70 10.86 22.40 -14.73
CA HIS A 70 11.40 21.44 -13.79
C HIS A 70 10.35 20.37 -13.45
N ARG A 71 10.82 19.16 -13.18
CA ARG A 71 9.97 18.00 -12.86
C ARG A 71 10.60 17.24 -11.71
N LEU A 72 9.79 16.95 -10.70
CA LEU A 72 10.21 16.21 -9.52
C LEU A 72 9.27 15.04 -9.29
N ALA A 73 9.82 13.88 -8.98
CA ALA A 73 9.05 12.70 -8.59
C ALA A 73 9.51 12.27 -7.20
N LEU A 74 8.56 12.07 -6.30
CA LEU A 74 8.81 11.64 -4.93
C LEU A 74 8.17 10.26 -4.76
N THR A 75 8.92 9.28 -4.25
CA THR A 75 8.38 7.96 -3.96
C THR A 75 9.27 7.24 -2.96
N GLY A 76 8.65 6.57 -1.98
CA GLY A 76 9.38 5.65 -1.10
C GLY A 76 9.75 4.33 -1.79
N THR A 77 9.02 3.96 -2.85
CA THR A 77 9.16 2.68 -3.56
C THR A 77 9.13 2.91 -5.08
N PRO A 78 10.28 3.16 -5.74
CA PRO A 78 10.30 3.43 -7.19
C PRO A 78 9.90 2.20 -8.02
N MET A 79 10.00 0.99 -7.47
CA MET A 79 9.70 -0.29 -8.13
C MET A 79 8.85 -1.17 -7.23
N PRO A 80 7.54 -0.94 -7.10
CA PRO A 80 6.72 -1.69 -6.15
C PRO A 80 6.56 -3.16 -6.54
N HIS A 81 6.54 -3.52 -7.84
CA HIS A 81 6.28 -4.91 -8.28
C HIS A 81 7.32 -5.45 -9.28
N SER A 82 7.87 -4.58 -10.12
CA SER A 82 8.81 -4.98 -11.18
C SER A 82 9.81 -3.87 -11.49
N PRO A 83 11.04 -4.20 -11.90
CA PRO A 83 11.97 -3.24 -12.49
C PRO A 83 11.37 -2.46 -13.67
N LEU A 84 10.35 -3.00 -14.35
CA LEU A 84 9.71 -2.31 -15.46
C LEU A 84 8.82 -1.13 -15.03
N ASP A 85 8.43 -1.07 -13.75
CA ASP A 85 7.56 -0.02 -13.18
C ASP A 85 8.22 1.37 -13.20
N VAL A 86 9.55 1.43 -13.33
CA VAL A 86 10.30 2.69 -13.38
C VAL A 86 10.02 3.45 -14.67
N TYR A 87 9.82 2.76 -15.79
CA TYR A 87 9.80 3.38 -17.11
C TYR A 87 8.86 4.59 -17.19
N ALA A 88 7.66 4.45 -16.65
CA ALA A 88 6.66 5.50 -16.70
C ALA A 88 7.01 6.72 -15.84
N GLN A 89 7.66 6.50 -14.70
CA GLN A 89 8.13 7.57 -13.81
C GLN A 89 9.28 8.34 -14.47
N PHE A 90 10.25 7.61 -15.00
CA PHE A 90 11.39 8.22 -15.71
C PHE A 90 10.94 8.90 -17.00
N ARG A 91 9.94 8.38 -17.72
CA ARG A 91 9.36 9.06 -18.88
C ARG A 91 8.80 10.44 -18.56
N PHE A 92 8.28 10.65 -17.35
CA PHE A 92 7.88 11.96 -16.90
C PHE A 92 9.11 12.83 -16.59
N LEU A 93 10.08 12.32 -15.81
CA LEU A 93 11.29 13.04 -15.42
C LEU A 93 12.19 13.38 -16.62
N ASP A 94 12.76 12.35 -17.22
CA ASP A 94 13.56 12.39 -18.44
C ASP A 94 13.54 11.05 -19.19
N ILE A 95 13.08 11.08 -20.43
CA ILE A 95 12.98 9.90 -21.30
C ILE A 95 14.26 9.64 -22.09
N ALA A 96 15.19 10.60 -22.16
CA ALA A 96 16.38 10.48 -23.01
C ALA A 96 17.24 9.24 -22.69
N PRO A 97 17.49 8.87 -21.41
CA PRO A 97 18.28 7.67 -21.09
C PRO A 97 17.54 6.34 -21.33
N PHE A 98 16.21 6.37 -21.41
CA PHE A 98 15.35 5.17 -21.41
C PHE A 98 14.73 4.87 -22.78
N GLY A 99 14.70 5.87 -23.68
CA GLY A 99 14.08 5.79 -24.99
C GLY A 99 12.54 5.91 -24.93
N PRO A 100 11.89 6.38 -26.02
CA PRO A 100 10.46 6.73 -26.00
C PRO A 100 9.50 5.52 -26.04
N SER A 101 10.04 4.32 -26.28
CA SER A 101 9.26 3.10 -26.48
C SER A 101 9.35 2.17 -25.27
N PHE A 102 8.22 1.96 -24.61
CA PHE A 102 8.12 0.98 -23.54
C PHE A 102 8.43 -0.44 -24.05
N ASN A 103 8.08 -0.75 -25.30
CA ASN A 103 8.37 -2.06 -25.88
C ASN A 103 9.88 -2.28 -26.05
N ALA A 104 10.61 -1.26 -26.50
CA ALA A 104 12.07 -1.33 -26.60
C ALA A 104 12.71 -1.46 -25.22
N PHE A 105 12.24 -0.67 -24.24
CA PHE A 105 12.67 -0.78 -22.85
C PHE A 105 12.40 -2.18 -22.28
N LYS A 106 11.19 -2.72 -22.49
CA LYS A 106 10.81 -4.06 -22.06
C LYS A 106 11.69 -5.14 -22.71
N GLN A 107 11.97 -5.06 -24.00
CA GLN A 107 12.86 -6.02 -24.68
C GLN A 107 14.29 -5.98 -24.14
N LYS A 108 14.76 -4.81 -23.71
CA LYS A 108 16.10 -4.61 -23.17
C LYS A 108 16.25 -5.15 -21.74
N TYR A 109 15.24 -5.00 -20.88
CA TYR A 109 15.35 -5.33 -19.45
C TYR A 109 14.51 -6.53 -18.98
N ALA A 110 13.63 -7.07 -19.82
CA ALA A 110 12.85 -8.26 -19.51
C ALA A 110 13.35 -9.48 -20.30
N VAL A 111 13.25 -10.65 -19.65
CA VAL A 111 13.33 -11.95 -20.31
C VAL A 111 11.90 -12.38 -20.65
N MET A 112 11.64 -12.53 -21.95
CA MET A 112 10.34 -13.00 -22.44
C MET A 112 10.33 -14.53 -22.48
N GLY A 113 9.20 -15.13 -22.13
CA GLY A 113 8.96 -16.57 -22.14
C GLY A 113 7.46 -16.91 -22.07
N GLY A 114 7.16 -18.15 -21.68
CA GLY A 114 5.78 -18.65 -21.58
C GLY A 114 5.10 -18.89 -22.94
N PHE A 115 3.79 -19.12 -22.91
CA PHE A 115 3.01 -19.42 -24.12
C PHE A 115 3.12 -18.29 -25.15
N GLN A 116 3.52 -18.62 -26.38
CA GLN A 116 3.81 -17.66 -27.47
C GLN A 116 4.88 -16.59 -27.14
N ASN A 117 5.74 -16.81 -26.14
CA ASN A 117 6.81 -15.88 -25.76
C ASN A 117 6.33 -14.48 -25.36
N LYS A 118 5.12 -14.38 -24.78
CA LYS A 118 4.46 -13.10 -24.43
C LYS A 118 4.53 -12.73 -22.95
N GLN A 119 5.00 -13.64 -22.09
CA GLN A 119 5.05 -13.43 -20.64
C GLN A 119 6.46 -13.01 -20.21
N VAL A 120 6.54 -12.20 -19.16
CA VAL A 120 7.84 -11.88 -18.55
C VAL A 120 8.16 -13.00 -17.56
N THR A 121 9.25 -13.73 -17.81
CA THR A 121 9.69 -14.86 -16.97
C THR A 121 10.91 -14.50 -16.10
N GLY A 122 11.53 -13.34 -16.36
CA GLY A 122 12.66 -12.84 -15.59
C GLY A 122 13.11 -11.46 -16.07
N PHE A 123 14.23 -10.98 -15.53
CA PHE A 123 14.81 -9.69 -15.88
C PHE A 123 16.29 -9.83 -16.22
N LYS A 124 16.80 -8.90 -17.04
CA LYS A 124 18.20 -8.87 -17.50
C LYS A 124 18.70 -7.42 -17.52
N ASN A 125 20.02 -7.23 -17.56
CA ASN A 125 20.66 -5.91 -17.61
C ASN A 125 20.27 -4.99 -16.43
N LEU A 126 20.11 -5.57 -15.22
CA LEU A 126 19.66 -4.81 -14.06
C LEU A 126 20.72 -3.82 -13.55
N ASP A 127 22.00 -4.16 -13.62
CA ASP A 127 23.09 -3.27 -13.22
C ASP A 127 23.13 -1.99 -14.09
N GLU A 128 22.90 -2.15 -15.39
CA GLU A 128 22.78 -1.02 -16.33
C GLU A 128 21.56 -0.15 -15.98
N LEU A 129 20.42 -0.79 -15.71
CA LEU A 129 19.20 -0.08 -15.33
C LEU A 129 19.42 0.72 -14.03
N GLU A 130 20.07 0.11 -13.04
CA GLU A 130 20.39 0.78 -11.77
C GLU A 130 21.32 1.97 -11.98
N ALA A 131 22.39 1.81 -12.78
CA ALA A 131 23.32 2.89 -13.09
C ALA A 131 22.60 4.08 -13.76
N LEU A 132 21.70 3.81 -14.72
CA LEU A 132 20.88 4.84 -15.36
C LEU A 132 19.97 5.53 -14.36
N MET A 133 19.32 4.77 -13.47
CA MET A 133 18.44 5.34 -12.46
C MET A 133 19.19 6.29 -11.52
N ARG A 134 20.42 5.93 -11.12
CA ARG A 134 21.27 6.76 -10.25
C ARG A 134 21.64 8.11 -10.84
N THR A 135 21.59 8.30 -12.17
CA THR A 135 21.93 9.58 -12.81
C THR A 135 20.94 10.71 -12.49
N ILE A 136 19.68 10.38 -12.18
CA ILE A 136 18.64 11.38 -11.89
C ILE A 136 17.89 11.13 -10.58
N THR A 137 18.28 10.10 -9.80
CA THR A 137 17.65 9.75 -8.53
C THR A 137 18.59 10.07 -7.39
N CYS A 138 18.11 10.86 -6.42
CA CYS A 138 18.73 10.94 -5.09
C CYS A 138 17.96 10.04 -4.14
N ARG A 139 18.66 9.08 -3.50
CA ARG A 139 18.09 8.21 -2.48
C ARG A 139 18.89 8.37 -1.20
N VAL A 140 18.24 8.84 -0.15
CA VAL A 140 18.80 8.84 1.20
C VAL A 140 18.46 7.49 1.82
N SER A 141 19.47 6.75 2.28
CA SER A 141 19.23 5.49 3.00
C SER A 141 18.63 5.79 4.37
N LYS A 142 17.91 4.81 4.95
CA LYS A 142 17.53 4.89 6.36
C LYS A 142 18.76 4.98 7.28
N ASP A 143 19.93 4.53 6.83
CA ASP A 143 21.18 4.56 7.59
C ASP A 143 21.67 5.98 7.93
N VAL A 144 21.12 7.00 7.26
CA VAL A 144 21.42 8.42 7.54
C VAL A 144 20.42 9.02 8.54
N LEU A 145 19.36 8.29 8.88
CA LEU A 145 18.33 8.71 9.83
C LEU A 145 18.65 8.10 11.19
N ASP A 146 18.89 8.94 12.18
CA ASP A 146 18.99 8.51 13.57
C ASP A 146 17.58 8.23 14.11
N LEU A 147 17.11 7.00 13.88
CA LEU A 147 15.81 6.52 14.33
C LEU A 147 15.98 5.56 15.49
N PRO A 148 15.07 5.60 16.48
CA PRO A 148 15.10 4.65 17.58
C PRO A 148 14.93 3.21 17.05
N PRO A 149 15.38 2.18 17.79
CA PRO A 149 15.26 0.80 17.34
C PRO A 149 13.78 0.44 17.13
N GLN A 150 13.54 -0.46 16.17
CA GLN A 150 12.22 -1.06 15.96
C GLN A 150 12.29 -2.58 16.15
N THR A 151 11.26 -3.15 16.77
CA THR A 151 11.07 -4.60 16.94
C THR A 151 9.83 -5.06 16.18
N HIS A 152 9.85 -6.32 15.75
CA HIS A 152 8.72 -7.00 15.13
C HIS A 152 8.39 -8.22 15.98
N VAL A 153 7.14 -8.30 16.44
CA VAL A 153 6.65 -9.39 17.31
C VAL A 153 5.41 -9.99 16.66
N THR A 154 5.30 -11.32 16.68
CA THR A 154 4.14 -12.02 16.13
C THR A 154 3.39 -12.73 17.25
N TYR A 155 2.11 -12.41 17.38
CA TYR A 155 1.19 -13.10 18.29
C TYR A 155 0.25 -13.98 17.50
N HIS A 156 0.05 -15.20 18.00
CA HIS A 156 -0.67 -16.23 17.28
C HIS A 156 -1.93 -16.66 18.02
N CYS A 157 -3.03 -16.83 17.28
CA CYS A 157 -4.25 -17.46 17.76
C CYS A 157 -4.71 -18.58 16.81
N PRO A 158 -5.35 -19.65 17.32
CA PRO A 158 -6.07 -20.59 16.47
C PRO A 158 -7.46 -20.05 16.11
N LEU A 159 -8.03 -20.50 14.98
CA LEU A 159 -9.47 -20.34 14.73
C LEU A 159 -10.27 -21.21 15.70
N SER A 160 -11.49 -20.75 16.01
CA SER A 160 -12.55 -21.58 16.57
C SER A 160 -12.94 -22.73 15.62
N ALA A 161 -13.67 -23.73 16.13
CA ALA A 161 -14.12 -24.86 15.32
C ALA A 161 -14.99 -24.44 14.12
N GLU A 162 -15.84 -23.43 14.31
CA GLU A 162 -16.68 -22.89 13.24
C GLU A 162 -15.84 -22.15 12.19
N GLY A 163 -15.01 -21.19 12.63
CA GLY A 163 -14.12 -20.46 11.74
C GLY A 163 -13.19 -21.39 10.94
N GLN A 164 -12.66 -22.43 11.60
CA GLN A 164 -11.80 -23.41 10.94
C GLN A 164 -12.55 -24.25 9.91
N ARG A 165 -13.81 -24.59 10.15
CA ARG A 165 -14.67 -25.29 9.17
C ARG A 165 -14.86 -24.41 7.93
N VAL A 166 -15.34 -23.18 8.12
CA VAL A 166 -15.58 -22.23 7.02
C VAL A 166 -14.29 -21.96 6.23
N TYR A 167 -13.15 -21.82 6.93
CA TYR A 167 -11.86 -21.59 6.30
C TYR A 167 -11.42 -22.79 5.44
N ARG A 168 -11.53 -24.03 5.96
CA ARG A 168 -11.15 -25.24 5.22
C ARG A 168 -11.99 -25.45 3.98
N ASP A 169 -13.31 -25.27 4.08
CA ASP A 169 -14.22 -25.43 2.94
C ASP A 169 -13.79 -24.49 1.78
N LEU A 170 -13.48 -23.22 2.10
CA LEU A 170 -12.99 -22.25 1.12
C LEU A 170 -11.58 -22.56 0.58
N GLU A 171 -10.70 -23.10 1.41
CA GLU A 171 -9.33 -23.44 1.02
C GLU A 171 -9.30 -24.67 0.10
N GLU A 172 -10.10 -25.69 0.39
CA GLU A 172 -10.22 -26.89 -0.46
C GLU A 172 -10.75 -26.54 -1.85
N ASP A 173 -11.81 -25.73 -1.93
CA ASP A 173 -12.35 -25.20 -3.18
C ASP A 173 -11.30 -24.40 -3.97
N PHE A 174 -10.47 -23.64 -3.27
CA PHE A 174 -9.38 -22.90 -3.91
C PHE A 174 -8.32 -23.84 -4.49
N ILE A 175 -7.88 -24.83 -3.71
CA ILE A 175 -6.86 -25.79 -4.14
C ILE A 175 -7.35 -26.63 -5.33
N ALA A 176 -8.60 -27.09 -5.30
CA ALA A 176 -9.19 -27.89 -6.38
C ALA A 176 -9.15 -27.14 -7.73
N GLU A 177 -9.52 -25.86 -7.74
CA GLU A 177 -9.45 -25.03 -8.95
C GLU A 177 -8.02 -24.76 -9.42
N VAL A 178 -7.08 -24.50 -8.49
CA VAL A 178 -5.68 -24.26 -8.87
C VAL A 178 -5.08 -25.49 -9.54
N LYS A 179 -5.33 -26.69 -8.98
CA LYS A 179 -4.88 -27.98 -9.56
C LYS A 179 -5.56 -28.28 -10.89
N GLY A 180 -6.83 -27.92 -11.03
CA GLY A 180 -7.58 -28.01 -12.29
C GLY A 180 -7.12 -27.01 -13.36
N GLY A 181 -6.20 -26.09 -13.05
CA GLY A 181 -5.69 -25.09 -13.98
C GLY A 181 -6.71 -23.99 -14.33
N THR A 182 -7.79 -23.86 -13.56
CA THR A 182 -8.90 -22.94 -13.84
C THR A 182 -8.71 -21.54 -13.24
N VAL A 183 -7.61 -21.32 -12.50
CA VAL A 183 -7.39 -20.08 -11.73
C VAL A 183 -6.47 -19.10 -12.44
N THR A 184 -6.97 -17.88 -12.65
CA THR A 184 -6.16 -16.69 -13.02
C THR A 184 -5.61 -15.99 -11.77
N ALA A 185 -4.58 -15.15 -11.92
CA ALA A 185 -4.05 -14.36 -10.80
C ALA A 185 -5.09 -13.43 -10.15
N ALA A 186 -6.02 -12.88 -10.95
CA ALA A 186 -7.12 -12.06 -10.45
C ALA A 186 -8.10 -12.88 -9.61
N ASN A 187 -8.48 -14.08 -10.07
CA ASN A 187 -9.37 -14.97 -9.32
C ASN A 187 -8.71 -15.47 -8.03
N ALA A 188 -7.40 -15.78 -8.09
CA ALA A 188 -6.62 -16.16 -6.91
C ALA A 188 -6.63 -15.06 -5.84
N MET A 189 -6.43 -13.80 -6.23
CA MET A 189 -6.47 -12.66 -5.30
C MET A 189 -7.83 -12.56 -4.59
N VAL A 190 -8.93 -12.70 -5.33
CA VAL A 190 -10.28 -12.67 -4.73
C VAL A 190 -10.45 -13.78 -3.69
N LYS A 191 -9.96 -14.99 -3.97
CA LYS A 191 -10.02 -16.11 -3.02
C LYS A 191 -9.13 -15.92 -1.81
N LEU A 192 -7.90 -15.42 -2.00
CA LEU A 192 -7.00 -15.09 -0.90
C LEU A 192 -7.59 -14.00 0.00
N LEU A 193 -8.26 -13.00 -0.57
CA LEU A 193 -8.99 -11.98 0.19
C LEU A 193 -10.09 -12.62 1.03
N ARG A 194 -10.88 -13.55 0.48
CA ARG A 194 -11.93 -14.26 1.25
C ARG A 194 -11.35 -15.07 2.40
N LEU A 195 -10.27 -15.84 2.15
CA LEU A 195 -9.57 -16.58 3.21
C LEU A 195 -9.06 -15.64 4.30
N GLN A 196 -8.52 -14.48 3.93
CA GLN A 196 -8.03 -13.49 4.89
C GLN A 196 -9.19 -12.84 5.68
N GLN A 197 -10.35 -12.61 5.07
CA GLN A 197 -11.54 -12.13 5.77
C GLN A 197 -11.99 -13.13 6.84
N VAL A 198 -12.02 -14.44 6.52
CA VAL A 198 -12.37 -15.48 7.48
C VAL A 198 -11.34 -15.55 8.62
N ALA A 199 -10.04 -15.43 8.31
CA ALA A 199 -9.00 -15.29 9.33
C ALA A 199 -9.16 -14.02 10.19
N GLY A 200 -9.74 -12.95 9.64
CA GLY A 200 -10.14 -11.75 10.39
C GLY A 200 -11.41 -11.91 11.23
N GLY A 201 -12.12 -13.03 11.08
CA GLY A 201 -13.33 -13.39 11.81
C GLY A 201 -14.64 -13.21 11.05
N TRP A 202 -14.59 -12.86 9.77
CA TRP A 202 -15.77 -12.50 8.98
C TRP A 202 -15.87 -13.29 7.67
N ALA A 203 -17.04 -13.80 7.35
CA ALA A 203 -17.33 -14.42 6.06
C ALA A 203 -18.49 -13.68 5.39
N LYS A 204 -18.39 -13.52 4.06
CA LYS A 204 -19.53 -13.05 3.26
C LYS A 204 -20.31 -14.26 2.77
N THR A 205 -21.59 -14.34 3.13
CA THR A 205 -22.50 -15.41 2.73
C THR A 205 -23.11 -15.14 1.36
N ASP A 206 -23.81 -16.14 0.79
CA ASP A 206 -24.38 -16.09 -0.55
C ASP A 206 -25.48 -15.03 -0.72
N ASP A 207 -26.14 -14.63 0.38
CA ASP A 207 -27.08 -13.51 0.45
C ASP A 207 -26.39 -12.13 0.40
N GLY A 208 -25.06 -12.12 0.36
CA GLY A 208 -24.24 -10.93 0.28
C GLY A 208 -24.03 -10.21 1.61
N GLN A 209 -24.50 -10.77 2.73
CA GLN A 209 -24.30 -10.20 4.05
C GLN A 209 -22.97 -10.65 4.66
N LEU A 210 -22.44 -9.85 5.59
CA LEU A 210 -21.21 -10.15 6.31
C LEU A 210 -21.56 -10.74 7.67
N HIS A 211 -21.14 -11.96 7.93
CA HIS A 211 -21.40 -12.67 9.18
C HIS A 211 -20.11 -12.90 9.95
N ARG A 212 -20.19 -12.74 11.27
CA ARG A 212 -19.10 -13.10 12.17
C ARG A 212 -19.06 -14.63 12.25
N VAL A 213 -17.90 -15.21 11.93
CA VAL A 213 -17.65 -16.67 11.95
C VAL A 213 -16.54 -17.04 12.93
N ASP A 214 -15.79 -16.05 13.43
CA ASP A 214 -14.73 -16.25 14.41
C ASP A 214 -14.45 -14.96 15.20
N SER A 215 -14.03 -15.08 16.46
CA SER A 215 -13.64 -13.95 17.32
C SER A 215 -12.24 -14.11 17.94
N ALA A 216 -11.48 -15.16 17.59
CA ALA A 216 -10.19 -15.45 18.20
C ALA A 216 -9.18 -14.33 17.96
N LYS A 217 -9.14 -13.76 16.75
CA LYS A 217 -8.25 -12.62 16.46
C LYS A 217 -8.69 -11.34 17.17
N GLN A 218 -9.99 -11.12 17.32
CA GLN A 218 -10.52 -9.99 18.09
C GLN A 218 -10.14 -10.11 19.57
N LYS A 219 -10.24 -11.31 20.14
CA LYS A 219 -9.78 -11.58 21.49
C LYS A 219 -8.26 -11.37 21.63
N LEU A 220 -7.47 -11.83 20.65
CA LEU A 220 -6.03 -11.59 20.66
C LEU A 220 -5.69 -10.09 20.61
N LEU A 221 -6.46 -9.29 19.85
CA LEU A 221 -6.33 -7.82 19.87
C LEU A 221 -6.65 -7.24 21.24
N GLN A 222 -7.72 -7.72 21.89
CA GLN A 222 -8.09 -7.30 23.25
C GLN A 222 -6.95 -7.57 24.23
N ASP A 223 -6.47 -8.81 24.31
CA ASP A 223 -5.36 -9.21 25.18
C ASP A 223 -4.11 -8.34 24.91
N THR A 224 -3.81 -8.07 23.63
CA THR A 224 -2.67 -7.22 23.23
C THR A 224 -2.83 -5.76 23.70
N LEU A 225 -4.04 -5.19 23.59
CA LEU A 225 -4.30 -3.82 24.04
C LEU A 225 -4.27 -3.70 25.56
N GLU A 226 -4.73 -4.72 26.28
CA GLU A 226 -4.63 -4.81 27.74
C GLU A 226 -3.17 -4.88 28.20
N ASP A 227 -2.33 -5.69 27.54
CA ASP A 227 -0.89 -5.82 27.82
C ASP A 227 -0.14 -4.50 27.60
N ILE A 228 -0.50 -3.74 26.57
CA ILE A 228 0.07 -2.40 26.30
C ILE A 228 -0.40 -1.39 27.36
N GLY A 229 -1.63 -1.52 27.83
CA GLY A 229 -2.24 -0.66 28.84
C GLY A 229 -2.85 0.64 28.29
N PRO A 230 -3.70 1.30 29.10
CA PRO A 230 -4.58 2.39 28.68
C PRO A 230 -3.87 3.72 28.36
N SER A 231 -2.62 3.90 28.80
CA SER A 231 -1.90 5.17 28.69
C SER A 231 -1.16 5.36 27.38
N GLU A 232 -0.91 4.27 26.65
CA GLU A 232 -0.11 4.33 25.42
C GLU A 232 -0.99 4.51 24.18
N PRO A 233 -0.71 5.51 23.33
CA PRO A 233 -1.35 5.62 22.02
C PRO A 233 -0.93 4.46 21.11
N VAL A 234 -1.92 3.81 20.49
CA VAL A 234 -1.72 2.65 19.62
C VAL A 234 -2.33 2.92 18.24
N VAL A 235 -1.62 2.50 17.19
CA VAL A 235 -2.17 2.44 15.84
C VAL A 235 -2.53 0.99 15.51
N VAL A 236 -3.73 0.74 15.02
CA VAL A 236 -4.14 -0.60 14.54
C VAL A 236 -4.38 -0.55 13.04
N PHE A 237 -3.48 -1.16 12.28
CA PHE A 237 -3.59 -1.27 10.83
C PHE A 237 -4.56 -2.39 10.43
N CYS A 238 -5.51 -2.04 9.59
CA CYS A 238 -6.62 -2.87 9.14
C CYS A 238 -6.73 -2.85 7.61
N ARG A 239 -7.00 -3.98 6.98
CA ARG A 239 -7.28 -4.04 5.54
C ARG A 239 -8.77 -3.85 5.26
N PHE A 240 -9.61 -4.49 6.06
CA PHE A 240 -11.06 -4.49 5.88
C PHE A 240 -11.71 -3.57 6.89
N HIS A 241 -12.81 -2.95 6.50
CA HIS A 241 -13.58 -2.15 7.44
C HIS A 241 -14.14 -2.98 8.62
N ALA A 242 -14.45 -4.26 8.38
CA ALA A 242 -14.91 -5.17 9.43
C ALA A 242 -13.83 -5.44 10.49
N ASP A 243 -12.56 -5.29 10.13
CA ASP A 243 -11.45 -5.33 11.08
C ASP A 243 -11.49 -4.07 11.97
N MET A 244 -11.73 -2.90 11.36
CA MET A 244 -11.85 -1.62 12.09
C MET A 244 -13.05 -1.63 13.02
N ASP A 245 -14.19 -2.17 12.56
CA ASP A 245 -15.38 -2.36 13.38
C ASP A 245 -15.06 -3.24 14.61
N ALA A 246 -14.25 -4.29 14.45
CA ALA A 246 -13.77 -5.13 15.56
C ALA A 246 -12.81 -4.37 16.49
N VAL A 247 -11.93 -3.50 15.97
CA VAL A 247 -11.08 -2.62 16.80
C VAL A 247 -11.94 -1.70 17.67
N HIS A 248 -12.95 -1.07 17.08
CA HIS A 248 -13.86 -0.18 17.81
C HIS A 248 -14.67 -0.92 18.88
N GLU A 249 -15.10 -2.15 18.59
CA GLU A 249 -15.79 -3.02 19.54
C GLU A 249 -14.90 -3.36 20.74
N VAL A 250 -13.68 -3.86 20.49
CA VAL A 250 -12.70 -4.16 21.55
C VAL A 250 -12.40 -2.93 22.39
N CYS A 251 -12.19 -1.77 21.76
CA CYS A 251 -11.93 -0.54 22.50
C CYS A 251 -13.11 -0.17 23.40
N ARG A 252 -14.36 -0.31 22.94
CA ARG A 252 -15.54 -0.06 23.81
C ARG A 252 -15.60 -1.01 25.00
N GLU A 253 -15.28 -2.29 24.79
CA GLU A 253 -15.27 -3.31 25.86
C GLU A 253 -14.19 -3.00 26.91
N LEU A 254 -13.04 -2.51 26.49
CA LEU A 254 -11.95 -2.07 27.36
C LEU A 254 -12.15 -0.68 27.97
N GLY A 255 -13.22 0.04 27.59
CA GLY A 255 -13.45 1.43 28.00
C GLY A 255 -12.50 2.44 27.35
N TYR A 256 -11.84 2.08 26.25
CA TYR A 256 -10.92 2.91 25.49
C TYR A 256 -11.65 3.73 24.44
N GLN A 257 -11.22 4.97 24.24
CA GLN A 257 -11.66 5.76 23.09
C GLN A 257 -10.84 5.39 21.86
N SER A 258 -11.53 5.06 20.76
CA SER A 258 -10.93 4.78 19.46
C SER A 258 -11.39 5.77 18.39
N LEU A 259 -10.49 6.09 17.46
CA LEU A 259 -10.68 6.96 16.31
C LEU A 259 -10.34 6.21 15.02
N GLU A 260 -10.73 6.76 13.86
CA GLU A 260 -10.58 6.07 12.57
C GLU A 260 -9.95 6.98 11.51
N LEU A 261 -9.05 6.39 10.71
CA LEU A 261 -8.53 6.96 9.47
C LEU A 261 -8.76 5.94 8.34
N SER A 262 -9.76 6.20 7.51
CA SER A 262 -10.19 5.32 6.42
C SER A 262 -10.85 6.10 5.28
N GLY A 263 -11.36 5.39 4.28
CA GLY A 263 -12.25 6.01 3.27
C GLY A 263 -13.59 6.51 3.83
N ARG A 264 -13.99 6.11 5.05
CA ARG A 264 -15.25 6.50 5.70
C ARG A 264 -15.10 7.71 6.62
N LYS A 265 -13.93 7.83 7.27
CA LYS A 265 -13.71 8.77 8.35
C LYS A 265 -12.25 9.23 8.40
N ASP A 266 -12.03 10.49 8.74
CA ASP A 266 -10.71 11.06 8.94
C ASP A 266 -10.65 11.79 10.29
N ASP A 267 -10.27 11.07 11.33
CA ASP A 267 -10.04 11.60 12.68
C ASP A 267 -8.55 11.83 12.99
N LEU A 268 -7.68 11.83 11.98
CA LEU A 268 -6.22 11.83 12.19
C LEU A 268 -5.78 13.01 13.04
N LYS A 269 -6.28 14.22 12.75
CA LYS A 269 -5.91 15.43 13.48
C LYS A 269 -6.30 15.36 14.96
N ARG A 270 -7.52 14.90 15.25
CA ARG A 270 -8.01 14.72 16.63
C ARG A 270 -7.14 13.74 17.40
N TRP A 271 -6.78 12.64 16.75
CA TRP A 271 -5.87 11.67 17.35
C TRP A 271 -4.47 12.25 17.57
N GLN A 272 -3.92 13.02 16.63
CA GLN A 272 -2.62 13.68 16.82
C GLN A 272 -2.64 14.71 17.97
N GLU A 273 -3.77 15.36 18.21
CA GLU A 273 -3.98 16.34 19.29
C GLU A 273 -4.18 15.69 20.67
N GLY A 274 -4.14 14.36 20.77
CA GLY A 274 -4.20 13.62 22.02
C GLY A 274 -5.55 12.96 22.32
N GLU A 275 -6.55 13.13 21.45
CA GLU A 275 -7.84 12.46 21.61
C GLU A 275 -7.73 10.97 21.23
N GLY A 276 -8.43 10.10 21.97
CA GLY A 276 -8.41 8.67 21.69
C GLY A 276 -7.07 7.99 22.03
N GLN A 277 -7.16 6.77 22.52
CA GLN A 277 -5.99 5.93 22.73
C GLN A 277 -5.62 5.22 21.42
N VAL A 278 -6.62 4.66 20.74
CA VAL A 278 -6.42 3.80 19.57
C VAL A 278 -6.84 4.53 18.29
N LEU A 279 -6.00 4.48 17.26
CA LEU A 279 -6.36 4.88 15.89
C LEU A 279 -6.42 3.64 14.99
N ALA A 280 -7.61 3.28 14.53
CA ALA A 280 -7.78 2.28 13.48
C ALA A 280 -7.46 2.90 12.11
N VAL A 281 -6.48 2.36 11.40
CA VAL A 281 -5.99 2.90 10.13
C VAL A 281 -6.19 1.88 9.02
N GLN A 282 -6.88 2.26 7.94
CA GLN A 282 -7.07 1.36 6.83
C GLN A 282 -5.84 1.38 5.90
N ILE A 283 -5.30 0.19 5.63
CA ILE A 283 -4.13 0.01 4.77
C ILE A 283 -4.54 0.35 3.33
N GLY A 284 -3.78 1.23 2.69
CA GLY A 284 -4.02 1.69 1.33
C GLY A 284 -4.97 2.90 1.23
N SER A 285 -5.79 3.20 2.25
CA SER A 285 -6.51 4.48 2.34
C SER A 285 -5.62 5.52 3.03
N GLY A 286 -4.85 6.26 2.25
CA GLY A 286 -3.89 7.21 2.82
C GLY A 286 -2.83 7.59 1.82
N GLY A 287 -3.25 8.01 0.63
CA GLY A 287 -2.36 8.43 -0.46
C GLY A 287 -1.55 9.69 -0.18
N ILE A 288 -1.36 10.05 1.09
CA ILE A 288 -0.71 11.23 1.65
C ILE A 288 0.17 10.76 2.82
N GLY A 289 1.30 11.43 3.01
CA GLY A 289 2.34 11.15 3.99
C GLY A 289 1.95 11.22 5.47
N VAL A 290 0.97 10.44 5.95
CA VAL A 290 0.42 10.58 7.32
C VAL A 290 1.49 10.37 8.40
N ASP A 291 1.41 11.19 9.45
CA ASP A 291 2.34 11.13 10.58
C ASP A 291 1.66 10.45 11.77
N LEU A 292 2.17 9.28 12.14
CA LEU A 292 1.66 8.47 13.24
C LEU A 292 2.69 8.35 14.37
N THR A 293 3.68 9.23 14.43
CA THR A 293 4.77 9.21 15.44
C THR A 293 4.28 9.36 16.89
N ARG A 294 3.04 9.82 17.12
CA ARG A 294 2.40 9.80 18.45
C ARG A 294 2.40 8.38 19.04
N ALA A 295 2.21 7.35 18.23
CA ALA A 295 2.28 5.96 18.68
C ALA A 295 3.70 5.40 18.56
N ARG A 296 4.09 4.60 19.56
CA ARG A 296 5.27 3.72 19.45
C ARG A 296 4.88 2.25 19.27
N TYR A 297 3.60 1.92 19.49
CA TYR A 297 3.03 0.61 19.25
C TYR A 297 2.16 0.65 18.00
N SER A 298 2.40 -0.28 17.08
CA SER A 298 1.48 -0.51 15.96
C SER A 298 1.10 -1.97 15.88
N ILE A 299 -0.19 -2.24 15.81
CA ILE A 299 -0.75 -3.59 15.69
C ILE A 299 -1.23 -3.78 14.26
N TYR A 300 -0.82 -4.85 13.60
CA TYR A 300 -1.34 -5.28 12.31
C TYR A 300 -2.40 -6.35 12.55
N TYR A 301 -3.67 -5.93 12.56
CA TYR A 301 -4.81 -6.85 12.67
C TYR A 301 -4.94 -7.69 11.38
N SER A 302 -4.73 -7.04 10.25
CA SER A 302 -4.61 -7.71 8.96
C SER A 302 -3.53 -7.04 8.11
N LEU A 303 -2.94 -7.83 7.19
CA LEU A 303 -1.77 -7.44 6.42
C LEU A 303 -2.12 -7.20 4.96
N SER A 304 -1.35 -6.33 4.29
CA SER A 304 -1.46 -6.21 2.83
C SER A 304 -0.72 -7.33 2.10
N PHE A 305 -1.22 -7.68 0.92
CA PHE A 305 -0.53 -8.52 -0.04
C PHE A 305 0.63 -7.80 -0.77
N SER A 306 0.75 -6.48 -0.61
CA SER A 306 1.78 -5.65 -1.24
C SER A 306 2.88 -5.31 -0.24
N LEU A 307 4.12 -5.73 -0.53
CA LEU A 307 5.30 -5.37 0.27
C LEU A 307 5.46 -3.84 0.37
N GLY A 308 5.21 -3.13 -0.74
CA GLY A 308 5.30 -1.67 -0.76
C GLY A 308 4.29 -0.98 0.16
N GLU A 309 3.05 -1.50 0.24
CA GLU A 309 2.05 -0.95 1.17
C GLU A 309 2.40 -1.26 2.63
N TYR A 310 2.97 -2.43 2.89
CA TYR A 310 3.44 -2.82 4.22
C TYR A 310 4.62 -1.95 4.68
N ASP A 311 5.65 -1.78 3.84
CA ASP A 311 6.80 -0.90 4.10
C ASP A 311 6.36 0.56 4.32
N GLN A 312 5.38 1.04 3.54
CA GLN A 312 4.80 2.36 3.72
C GLN A 312 4.10 2.49 5.08
N ALA A 313 3.30 1.50 5.49
CA ALA A 313 2.63 1.50 6.79
C ALA A 313 3.63 1.57 7.95
N LEU A 314 4.70 0.75 7.92
CA LEU A 314 5.78 0.79 8.92
C LEU A 314 6.39 2.19 9.02
N SER A 315 6.68 2.81 7.86
CA SER A 315 7.26 4.15 7.79
C SER A 315 6.34 5.28 8.26
N ARG A 316 5.05 5.03 8.53
CA ARG A 316 4.16 6.04 9.13
C ARG A 316 4.44 6.22 10.63
N VAL A 317 4.93 5.17 11.29
CA VAL A 317 5.21 5.12 12.73
C VAL A 317 6.71 5.25 13.00
N HIS A 318 7.54 4.56 12.21
CA HIS A 318 9.01 4.60 12.29
C HIS A 318 9.59 5.58 11.26
N ARG A 319 9.60 6.87 11.61
CA ARG A 319 10.06 7.97 10.77
C ARG A 319 10.67 9.12 11.59
N PRO A 320 11.35 10.10 10.96
CA PRO A 320 11.83 11.29 11.65
C PRO A 320 10.70 11.98 12.42
N GLY A 321 10.95 12.28 13.69
CA GLY A 321 9.94 12.73 14.66
C GLY A 321 9.64 11.68 15.74
N GLN A 322 9.89 10.39 15.47
CA GLN A 322 9.80 9.35 16.48
C GLN A 322 11.02 9.40 17.41
N THR A 323 10.76 9.46 18.72
CA THR A 323 11.80 9.51 19.77
C THR A 323 11.86 8.27 20.64
N ARG A 324 10.88 7.36 20.49
CA ARG A 324 10.73 6.15 21.32
C ARG A 324 10.95 4.89 20.49
N PRO A 325 11.52 3.81 21.06
CA PRO A 325 11.59 2.51 20.40
C PRO A 325 10.21 2.05 19.94
N VAL A 326 10.13 1.65 18.67
CA VAL A 326 8.86 1.25 18.03
C VAL A 326 8.69 -0.25 18.09
N GLU A 327 7.49 -0.72 18.40
CA GLU A 327 7.13 -2.13 18.36
C GLU A 327 5.99 -2.37 17.38
N HIS A 328 6.26 -3.21 16.38
CA HIS A 328 5.28 -3.67 15.40
C HIS A 328 4.79 -5.05 15.79
N ILE A 329 3.50 -5.16 16.15
CA ILE A 329 2.87 -6.40 16.62
C ILE A 329 1.97 -6.95 15.52
N HIS A 330 2.15 -8.21 15.13
CA HIS A 330 1.38 -8.87 14.08
C HIS A 330 0.44 -9.91 14.66
N LEU A 331 -0.86 -9.77 14.40
CA LEU A 331 -1.86 -10.73 14.84
C LEU A 331 -2.09 -11.77 13.75
N VAL A 332 -1.63 -13.00 13.98
CA VAL A 332 -1.56 -14.06 12.96
C VAL A 332 -2.40 -15.25 13.37
N VAL A 333 -3.35 -15.63 12.51
CA VAL A 333 -4.11 -16.85 12.73
C VAL A 333 -3.33 -18.07 12.21
N ARG A 334 -3.10 -19.05 13.09
CA ARG A 334 -2.35 -20.27 12.77
C ARG A 334 -3.04 -21.10 11.70
N ASN A 335 -2.25 -21.74 10.82
CA ASN A 335 -2.73 -22.60 9.75
C ASN A 335 -3.66 -21.88 8.76
N THR A 336 -3.43 -20.59 8.52
CA THR A 336 -4.20 -19.79 7.57
C THR A 336 -3.31 -19.03 6.59
N VAL A 337 -3.94 -18.25 5.71
CA VAL A 337 -3.27 -17.35 4.78
C VAL A 337 -2.41 -16.30 5.51
N ASP A 338 -2.69 -15.97 6.78
CA ASP A 338 -1.86 -15.02 7.54
C ASP A 338 -0.41 -15.50 7.67
N GLU A 339 -0.17 -16.78 7.98
CA GLU A 339 1.19 -17.33 8.06
C GLU A 339 1.87 -17.38 6.69
N LYS A 340 1.10 -17.56 5.61
CA LYS A 340 1.62 -17.51 4.23
C LYS A 340 2.04 -16.07 3.88
N ILE A 341 1.23 -15.08 4.25
CA ILE A 341 1.52 -13.65 4.08
C ILE A 341 2.78 -13.27 4.87
N MET A 342 2.87 -13.62 6.15
CA MET A 342 4.03 -13.32 6.99
C MET A 342 5.32 -13.89 6.42
N ARG A 343 5.33 -15.19 6.04
CA ARG A 343 6.50 -15.84 5.42
C ARG A 343 6.92 -15.15 4.13
N ALA A 344 5.98 -14.65 3.33
CA ALA A 344 6.29 -13.92 2.10
C ALA A 344 6.83 -12.50 2.37
N LEU A 345 6.30 -11.80 3.39
CA LEU A 345 6.83 -10.51 3.83
C LEU A 345 8.26 -10.62 4.39
N GLU A 346 8.54 -11.66 5.19
CA GLU A 346 9.89 -11.97 5.70
C GLU A 346 10.89 -12.19 4.55
N LYS A 347 10.46 -12.87 3.48
CA LYS A 347 11.26 -13.08 2.27
C LYS A 347 11.29 -11.87 1.33
N ARG A 348 10.62 -10.76 1.70
CA ARG A 348 10.43 -9.56 0.87
C ARG A 348 9.94 -9.90 -0.54
N ALA A 349 9.04 -10.87 -0.64
CA ALA A 349 8.51 -11.36 -1.92
C ALA A 349 7.07 -10.87 -2.15
N GLU A 350 6.69 -10.76 -3.43
CA GLU A 350 5.30 -10.52 -3.82
C GLU A 350 4.42 -11.72 -3.46
N ILE A 351 3.43 -11.48 -2.59
CA ILE A 351 2.72 -12.55 -1.88
C ILE A 351 1.94 -13.47 -2.82
N ILE A 352 1.32 -12.91 -3.86
CA ILE A 352 0.52 -13.70 -4.82
C ILE A 352 1.38 -14.76 -5.50
N GLN A 353 2.57 -14.37 -5.97
CA GLN A 353 3.44 -15.29 -6.71
C GLN A 353 4.00 -16.36 -5.77
N ALA A 354 4.37 -15.98 -4.55
CA ALA A 354 4.83 -16.91 -3.53
C ALA A 354 3.75 -17.94 -3.16
N ILE A 355 2.52 -17.50 -2.90
CA ILE A 355 1.42 -18.39 -2.52
C ILE A 355 1.00 -19.28 -3.69
N LEU A 356 0.89 -18.74 -4.92
CA LEU A 356 0.55 -19.56 -6.09
C LEU A 356 1.63 -20.60 -6.42
N ALA A 357 2.90 -20.32 -6.13
CA ALA A 357 3.98 -21.30 -6.27
C ALA A 357 3.86 -22.41 -5.22
N GLU A 358 3.57 -22.06 -3.96
CA GLU A 358 3.41 -23.01 -2.85
C GLU A 358 2.20 -23.95 -3.03
N ILE A 359 1.11 -23.50 -3.67
CA ILE A 359 -0.09 -24.32 -3.92
C ILE A 359 0.09 -25.26 -5.14
N LYS A 360 0.99 -24.91 -6.08
CA LYS A 360 1.25 -25.70 -7.30
C LYS A 360 2.32 -26.77 -7.10
N GLY A 361 3.29 -26.54 -6.21
CA GLY A 361 4.25 -27.54 -5.76
C GLY A 361 3.61 -28.48 -4.76
#